data_AF-A0A7J4ZRF5-F1
#
_entry.id   AF-A0A7J4ZRF5-F1
#
_cell.length_a   1.000
_cell.length_b   1.000
_cell.length_c   1.000
_cell.angle_alpha   90.00
_cell.angle_beta   90.00
_cell.angle_gamma   90.00
#
_symmetry.space_group_name_H-M   'P 1'
#
loop_
_entity.id
_entity.type
_entity.pdbx_description
1 polymer ?
#
loop_
_entity_poly.entity_id
_entity_poly.type
_entity_poly.pdbx_seq_one_letter_code
_entity_poly.pdbx_strand_id
1 'polypeptide(L)'
;MKQTAAILLALLAFSGSAFAAPEVINFKNKVTFPHKDHMAITGTCITCHVEGVGKIKGFGKEWAHKNCKGCHVEMAKGPVRCSGCHKWKD
;
A
#
# COMPACT_ATOMS: atom_id res chain seq x y z
N MET A 1 -23.65 -5.64 -41.99
CA MET A 1 -24.21 -5.65 -40.61
C MET A 1 -23.81 -6.87 -39.77
N LYS A 2 -23.51 -8.05 -40.35
CA LYS A 2 -23.17 -9.26 -39.56
C LYS A 2 -21.68 -9.38 -39.16
N GLN A 3 -20.77 -8.69 -39.86
CA GLN A 3 -19.33 -8.75 -39.59
C GLN A 3 -18.78 -7.58 -38.75
N THR A 4 -19.55 -6.50 -38.60
CA THR A 4 -19.18 -5.34 -37.77
C THR A 4 -19.40 -5.60 -36.27
N ALA A 5 -20.29 -6.52 -35.91
CA ALA A 5 -20.57 -6.88 -34.52
C ALA A 5 -19.46 -7.73 -33.86
N ALA A 6 -18.71 -8.52 -34.65
CA ALA A 6 -17.68 -9.41 -34.12
C ALA A 6 -16.39 -8.68 -33.71
N ILE A 7 -16.11 -7.52 -34.31
CA ILE A 7 -14.86 -6.76 -34.05
C ILE A 7 -14.99 -5.89 -32.79
N LEU A 8 -16.20 -5.41 -32.47
CA LEU A 8 -16.47 -4.63 -31.26
C LEU A 8 -16.43 -5.47 -29.98
N LEU A 9 -16.60 -6.79 -30.06
CA LEU A 9 -16.59 -7.67 -28.90
C LEU A 9 -15.17 -8.11 -28.47
N ALA A 10 -14.18 -7.99 -29.35
CA ALA A 10 -12.79 -8.38 -29.06
C ALA A 10 -11.98 -7.29 -28.31
N LEU A 11 -12.46 -6.04 -28.27
CA LEU A 11 -11.76 -4.90 -27.66
C LEU A 11 -12.10 -4.68 -26.17
N LEU A 12 -13.08 -5.40 -25.63
CA LEU A 12 -13.51 -5.27 -24.22
C LEU A 12 -12.70 -6.14 -23.23
N ALA A 13 -11.78 -6.97 -23.72
CA ALA A 13 -11.03 -7.91 -22.88
C ALA A 13 -9.76 -7.31 -22.23
N PHE A 14 -9.41 -6.05 -22.49
CA PHE A 14 -8.17 -5.44 -21.98
C PHE A 14 -8.37 -4.30 -20.97
N SER A 15 -9.59 -4.09 -20.47
CA SER A 15 -9.90 -2.99 -19.53
C SER A 15 -9.97 -3.47 -18.07
N GLY A 16 -8.98 -4.21 -17.58
CA GLY A 16 -9.14 -4.85 -16.28
C GLY A 16 -7.92 -5.45 -15.59
N SER A 17 -6.68 -5.10 -15.91
CA SER A 17 -5.61 -5.32 -14.92
C SER A 17 -5.67 -4.19 -13.89
N ALA A 18 -6.70 -4.23 -13.03
CA ALA A 18 -6.64 -3.56 -11.75
C ALA A 18 -5.46 -4.19 -11.00
N PHE A 19 -4.31 -3.52 -11.00
CA PHE A 19 -3.16 -3.95 -10.22
C PHE A 19 -3.59 -3.99 -8.76
N ALA A 20 -3.86 -5.20 -8.25
CA ALA A 20 -4.15 -5.39 -6.85
C ALA A 20 -2.95 -4.85 -6.05
N ALA A 21 -3.22 -3.96 -5.10
CA ALA A 21 -2.17 -3.49 -4.21
C ALA A 21 -1.58 -4.69 -3.45
N PRO A 22 -0.26 -4.72 -3.19
CA PRO A 22 0.34 -5.79 -2.41
C PRO A 22 -0.34 -5.84 -1.04
N GLU A 23 -0.75 -7.03 -0.61
CA GLU A 23 -1.41 -7.20 0.68
C GLU A 23 -0.43 -6.99 1.84
N VAL A 24 0.82 -7.41 1.64
CA VAL A 24 1.94 -7.27 2.58
C VAL A 24 3.16 -6.74 1.83
N ILE A 25 3.85 -5.78 2.43
CA ILE A 25 5.10 -5.21 1.92
C ILE A 25 6.22 -5.54 2.91
N ASN A 26 7.23 -6.26 2.43
CA ASN A 26 8.44 -6.54 3.20
C ASN A 26 9.54 -5.56 2.82
N PHE A 27 10.01 -4.79 3.79
CA PHE A 27 11.12 -3.86 3.61
C PHE A 27 12.47 -4.54 3.89
N LYS A 28 13.52 -4.05 3.23
CA LYS A 28 14.90 -4.58 3.37
C LYS A 28 15.43 -4.57 4.80
N ASN A 29 14.90 -3.70 5.67
CA ASN A 29 15.30 -3.53 7.06
C ASN A 29 14.52 -4.42 8.04
N LYS A 30 13.96 -5.54 7.54
CA LYS A 30 13.18 -6.53 8.31
C LYS A 30 11.94 -5.94 8.99
N VAL A 31 11.30 -4.97 8.33
CA VAL A 31 9.97 -4.47 8.70
C VAL A 31 8.96 -5.05 7.72
N THR A 32 7.96 -5.73 8.27
CA THR A 32 6.80 -6.21 7.51
C THR A 32 5.65 -5.24 7.72
N PHE A 33 5.09 -4.74 6.62
CA PHE A 33 3.97 -3.82 6.63
C PHE A 33 2.74 -4.51 6.03
N PRO A 34 1.72 -4.86 6.84
CA PRO A 34 0.47 -5.43 6.35
C PRO A 34 -0.37 -4.33 5.70
N HIS A 35 -0.08 -4.02 4.43
CA HIS A 35 -0.69 -2.94 3.69
C HIS A 35 -2.21 -3.09 3.58
N LYS A 36 -2.73 -4.32 3.43
CA LYS A 36 -4.17 -4.62 3.43
C LYS A 36 -4.87 -4.22 4.72
N ASP A 37 -4.29 -4.55 5.86
CA ASP A 37 -4.86 -4.21 7.16
C ASP A 37 -4.89 -2.69 7.36
N HIS A 38 -3.85 -1.99 6.91
CA HIS A 38 -3.83 -0.53 6.97
C HIS A 38 -4.88 0.10 6.05
N MET A 39 -5.08 -0.42 4.83
CA MET A 39 -6.17 0.03 3.96
C MET A 39 -7.54 -0.15 4.63
N ALA A 40 -7.75 -1.25 5.34
CA ALA A 40 -8.98 -1.51 6.08
C ALA A 40 -9.16 -0.58 7.29
N ILE A 41 -8.07 -0.22 7.97
CA ILE A 41 -8.09 0.69 9.14
C ILE A 41 -8.31 2.14 8.71
N THR A 42 -7.62 2.62 7.68
CA THR A 42 -7.70 4.01 7.25
C THR A 42 -8.94 4.29 6.41
N GLY A 43 -9.45 3.28 5.70
CA GLY A 43 -10.57 3.42 4.75
C GLY A 43 -10.24 4.30 3.54
N THR A 44 -9.00 4.77 3.42
CA THR A 44 -8.56 5.67 2.35
C THR A 44 -7.08 5.52 2.05
N CYS A 45 -6.72 5.71 0.77
CA CYS A 45 -5.35 5.62 0.29
C CYS A 45 -4.53 6.89 0.63
N ILE A 46 -5.20 8.05 0.71
CA ILE A 46 -4.52 9.35 0.80
C ILE A 46 -3.86 9.60 2.15
N THR A 47 -4.18 8.83 3.18
CA THR A 47 -3.49 8.90 4.48
C THR A 47 -1.98 8.68 4.33
N CYS A 48 -1.57 7.81 3.42
CA CYS A 48 -0.16 7.56 3.11
C CYS A 48 0.24 8.10 1.72
N HIS A 49 -0.65 8.02 0.74
CA HIS A 49 -0.41 8.39 -0.65
C HIS A 49 -0.94 9.78 -0.97
N VAL A 50 -0.42 10.79 -0.28
CA VAL A 50 -0.87 12.20 -0.43
C VAL A 50 -0.66 12.76 -1.84
N GLU A 51 0.37 12.29 -2.55
CA GLU A 51 0.68 12.68 -3.94
C GLU A 51 0.14 11.68 -4.99
N GLY A 52 -0.68 10.72 -4.57
CA GLY A 52 -1.22 9.66 -5.43
C GLY A 52 -0.65 8.27 -5.13
N VAL A 53 -1.41 7.24 -5.52
CA VAL A 53 -1.09 5.83 -5.26
C VAL A 53 0.15 5.42 -6.05
N GLY A 54 1.09 4.76 -5.38
CA GLY A 54 2.36 4.34 -5.98
C GLY A 54 3.52 4.44 -5.00
N LYS A 55 4.76 4.52 -5.51
CA LYS A 55 5.90 4.75 -4.63
C LYS A 55 5.80 6.14 -4.00
N ILE A 56 5.85 6.20 -2.67
CA ILE A 56 5.84 7.46 -1.94
C ILE A 56 7.17 8.19 -2.16
N LYS A 57 7.11 9.42 -2.67
CA LYS A 57 8.29 10.25 -2.87
C LYS A 57 8.96 10.56 -1.52
N GLY A 58 10.28 10.38 -1.45
CA GLY A 58 11.02 10.58 -0.20
C GLY A 58 10.76 9.50 0.86
N PHE A 59 10.16 8.36 0.50
CA PHE A 59 10.02 7.24 1.42
C PHE A 59 11.40 6.77 1.91
N GLY A 60 11.57 6.73 3.22
CA GLY A 60 12.83 6.45 3.89
C GLY A 60 12.64 6.41 5.41
N LYS A 61 13.75 6.33 6.15
CA LYS A 61 13.75 6.22 7.61
C LYS A 61 12.98 7.37 8.27
N GLU A 62 13.27 8.60 7.88
CA GLU A 62 12.70 9.81 8.46
C GLU A 62 11.20 9.88 8.19
N TRP A 63 10.80 9.60 6.95
CA TRP A 63 9.39 9.55 6.57
C TRP A 63 8.63 8.45 7.32
N ALA A 64 9.19 7.24 7.42
CA ALA A 64 8.53 6.12 8.09
C ALA A 64 8.46 6.32 9.61
N HIS A 65 9.53 6.80 10.25
CA HIS A 65 9.51 7.11 11.68
C HIS A 65 8.62 8.30 12.03
N LYS A 66 8.39 9.23 11.09
CA LYS A 66 7.41 10.29 11.27
C LYS A 66 5.98 9.75 11.11
N ASN A 67 5.67 9.12 9.98
CA ASN A 67 4.29 8.80 9.62
C ASN A 67 3.80 7.49 10.24
N CYS A 68 4.57 6.40 10.16
CA CYS A 68 4.15 5.11 10.72
C CYS A 68 4.07 5.18 12.26
N LYS A 69 5.17 5.60 12.91
CA LYS A 69 5.19 5.72 14.37
C LYS A 69 4.27 6.84 14.84
N GLY A 70 4.22 7.98 14.15
CA GLY A 70 3.35 9.10 14.51
C GLY A 70 1.88 8.68 14.56
N CYS A 71 1.37 8.06 13.49
CA CYS A 71 0.01 7.53 13.46
C CYS A 71 -0.24 6.50 14.57
N HIS A 72 0.69 5.57 14.81
CA HIS A 72 0.54 4.59 15.90
C HIS A 72 0.50 5.22 17.30
N VAL A 73 1.25 6.31 17.51
CA VAL A 73 1.22 7.08 18.77
C VAL A 73 -0.12 7.80 18.91
N GLU A 74 -0.56 8.51 17.87
CA GLU A 74 -1.82 9.27 17.87
C GLU A 74 -3.04 8.36 18.07
N MET A 75 -3.06 7.20 17.41
CA MET A 75 -4.12 6.21 17.56
C MET A 75 -3.98 5.34 18.82
N ALA A 76 -2.89 5.49 19.57
CA ALA A 76 -2.50 4.60 20.67
C ALA A 76 -2.58 3.10 20.29
N LYS A 77 -2.29 2.77 19.01
CA LYS A 77 -2.46 1.43 18.45
C LYS A 77 -1.33 1.13 17.47
N GLY A 78 -0.76 -0.06 17.59
CA GLY A 78 0.37 -0.50 16.76
C GLY A 78 1.74 -0.27 17.42
N PRO A 79 2.82 -0.78 16.80
CA PRO A 79 4.15 -0.72 17.38
C PRO A 79 4.75 0.69 17.34
N VAL A 80 5.31 1.13 18.48
CA VAL A 80 6.02 2.42 18.62
C VAL A 80 7.49 2.28 19.05
N ARG A 81 7.90 1.06 19.42
CA ARG A 81 9.28 0.71 19.80
C ARG A 81 10.02 0.09 18.62
N CYS A 82 11.35 0.21 18.60
CA CYS A 82 12.20 -0.27 17.51
C CYS A 82 11.92 -1.74 17.15
N SER A 83 11.95 -2.64 18.13
CA SER A 83 11.69 -4.09 17.95
C SER A 83 10.23 -4.46 17.68
N GLY A 84 9.32 -3.49 17.85
CA GLY A 84 7.93 -3.63 17.47
C GLY A 84 7.77 -3.73 15.95
N CYS A 85 8.52 -2.90 15.21
CA CYS A 85 8.53 -2.91 13.75
C CYS A 85 9.68 -3.72 13.17
N HIS A 86 10.89 -3.54 13.70
CA HIS A 86 12.11 -4.15 13.16
C HIS A 86 12.43 -5.47 13.83
N LYS A 87 12.29 -6.57 13.08
CA LYS A 87 12.65 -7.91 13.55
C LYS A 87 14.12 -8.20 13.23
N TRP A 88 15.03 -7.51 13.92
CA TRP A 88 16.48 -7.65 13.69
C TRP A 88 17.10 -8.93 14.22
N LYS A 89 16.44 -9.57 15.18
CA LYS A 89 16.86 -10.84 15.76
C LYS A 89 16.03 -11.95 15.14
N ASP A 90 16.67 -12.71 14.27
CA ASP A 90 16.36 -14.11 13.99
C ASP A 90 17.40 -14.93 14.74
#